data_AF-A0A3M0G106-F1
#
_entry.id   AF-A0A3M0G106-F1
#
_cell.length_a   1.000
_cell.length_b   1.000
_cell.length_c   1.000
_cell.angle_alpha   90.00
_cell.angle_beta   90.00
_cell.angle_gamma   90.00
#
_symmetry.space_group_name_H-M   'P 1'
#
loop_
_entity.id
_entity.type
_entity.pdbx_description
1 polymer ?
#
loop_
_entity_poly.entity_id
_entity_poly.type
_entity_poly.pdbx_seq_one_letter_code
_entity_poly.pdbx_strand_id
1 'polypeptide(L)'
;MFGIDAIELILLIVLGVLLFGPEKLPEFSRKAARVVVAVRDIANNAQTQLRQELGPEYADLDIKDLNPKAFISKHMSAEVALIEETKRELRGARDTVKEAQASIKDAATLARSETKGIESAVKGKVSTPDVPIELPFDLEAT
;
A
#
# COMPACT_ATOMS: atom_id res chain seq x y z
N MET A 1 -3.86 -9.28 -29.18
CA MET A 1 -5.18 -8.62 -29.02
C MET A 1 -5.20 -7.26 -29.71
N PHE A 2 -4.89 -7.20 -30.99
CA PHE A 2 -5.16 -6.03 -31.84
C PHE A 2 -5.57 -6.59 -33.18
N GLY A 3 -6.88 -6.84 -33.35
CA GLY A 3 -7.44 -7.35 -34.60
C GLY A 3 -7.55 -6.21 -35.60
N ILE A 4 -6.42 -5.63 -35.98
CA ILE A 4 -6.33 -4.50 -36.90
C ILE A 4 -5.98 -5.05 -38.29
N ASP A 5 -6.86 -4.81 -39.26
CA ASP A 5 -6.60 -5.16 -40.65
C ASP A 5 -5.70 -4.11 -41.34
N ALA A 6 -5.09 -4.48 -42.48
CA ALA A 6 -4.22 -3.61 -43.25
C ALA A 6 -4.92 -2.28 -43.63
N ILE A 7 -6.21 -2.32 -43.92
CA ILE A 7 -7.02 -1.13 -44.25
C ILE A 7 -7.17 -0.22 -43.02
N GLU A 8 -7.46 -0.80 -41.86
CA GLU A 8 -7.63 -0.05 -40.61
C GLU A 8 -6.31 0.61 -40.18
N LEU A 9 -5.18 -0.05 -40.41
CA LEU A 9 -3.87 0.55 -40.17
C LEU A 9 -3.64 1.79 -41.07
N ILE A 10 -3.99 1.72 -42.35
CA ILE A 10 -3.90 2.86 -43.27
C ILE A 10 -4.82 3.99 -42.79
N LEU A 11 -6.05 3.68 -42.38
CA LEU A 11 -6.99 4.66 -41.85
C LEU A 11 -6.41 5.39 -40.63
N LEU A 12 -5.78 4.66 -39.70
CA LEU A 12 -5.13 5.25 -38.52
C LEU A 12 -3.95 6.15 -38.89
N ILE A 13 -3.16 5.78 -39.89
CA ILE A 13 -2.06 6.61 -40.38
C ILE A 13 -2.61 7.91 -40.97
N VAL A 14 -3.65 7.83 -41.82
CA VAL A 14 -4.29 9.01 -42.42
C VAL A 14 -4.88 9.90 -41.32
N LEU A 15 -5.59 9.31 -40.36
CA LEU A 15 -6.15 10.05 -39.22
C LEU A 15 -5.06 10.74 -38.39
N GLY A 16 -3.97 10.05 -38.10
CA GLY A 16 -2.82 10.62 -37.40
C GLY A 16 -2.18 11.78 -38.17
N VAL A 17 -2.04 11.64 -39.49
CA VAL A 17 -1.53 12.70 -40.37
C VAL A 17 -2.46 13.90 -40.36
N LEU A 18 -3.79 13.69 -40.33
CA LEU A 18 -4.77 14.77 -40.32
C LEU A 18 -4.79 15.52 -38.98
N LEU A 19 -4.66 14.80 -37.86
CA LEU A 19 -4.66 15.37 -36.51
C LEU A 19 -3.38 16.16 -36.20
N PHE A 20 -2.22 15.60 -36.54
CA PHE A 20 -0.93 16.14 -36.13
C PHE A 20 -0.16 16.83 -37.27
N GLY A 21 -0.51 16.53 -38.53
CA GLY A 21 0.21 16.97 -39.71
C GLY A 21 1.29 15.96 -40.17
N PRO A 22 1.52 15.82 -41.50
CA PRO A 22 2.50 14.89 -42.06
C PRO A 22 3.94 15.23 -41.66
N GLU A 23 4.22 16.49 -41.33
CA GLU A 23 5.55 16.94 -40.95
C GLU A 23 5.90 16.63 -39.49
N LYS A 24 4.91 16.58 -38.60
CA LYS A 24 5.13 16.42 -37.16
C LYS A 24 5.28 14.97 -36.73
N LEU A 25 4.52 14.05 -37.33
CA LEU A 25 4.61 12.61 -37.05
C LEU A 25 6.05 12.04 -37.17
N PRO A 26 6.81 12.27 -38.26
CA PRO A 26 8.17 11.76 -38.37
C PRO A 26 9.12 12.43 -37.37
N GLU A 27 8.87 13.68 -36.99
CA GLU A 27 9.65 14.37 -35.96
C GLU A 27 9.42 13.74 -34.58
N PHE A 28 8.16 13.47 -34.23
CA PHE A 28 7.78 12.84 -32.97
C PHE A 28 8.25 11.38 -32.88
N SER A 29 8.12 10.60 -33.95
CA SER A 29 8.59 9.21 -33.95
C SER A 29 10.10 9.12 -33.76
N ARG A 30 10.87 10.02 -34.37
CA ARG A 30 12.33 10.13 -34.16
C ARG A 30 12.70 10.49 -32.72
N LYS A 31 11.92 11.36 -32.06
CA LYS A 31 12.12 11.70 -30.64
C LYS A 31 11.84 10.49 -29.75
N ALA A 32 10.71 9.82 -29.98
CA ALA A 32 10.35 8.61 -29.25
C ALA A 32 11.39 7.49 -29.44
N ALA A 33 11.86 7.26 -30.66
CA ALA A 33 12.90 6.28 -30.95
C ALA A 33 14.19 6.55 -30.17
N ARG A 34 14.62 7.81 -30.07
CA ARG A 34 15.80 8.19 -29.27
C ARG A 34 15.62 7.88 -27.79
N VAL A 35 14.44 8.13 -27.23
CA VAL A 35 14.14 7.79 -25.83
C VAL A 35 14.17 6.28 -25.64
N VAL A 36 13.57 5.50 -26.54
CA VAL A 36 13.57 4.04 -26.46
C VAL A 36 15.00 3.49 -26.50
N VAL A 37 15.83 4.00 -27.41
CA VAL A 37 17.24 3.59 -27.50
C VAL A 37 18.00 3.97 -26.22
N ALA A 38 17.82 5.19 -25.71
CA ALA A 38 18.48 5.64 -24.49
C ALA A 38 18.09 4.77 -23.27
N VAL A 39 16.80 4.45 -23.11
CA VAL A 39 16.31 3.58 -22.03
C VAL A 39 16.91 2.18 -22.16
N ARG A 40 16.94 1.61 -23.38
CA ARG A 40 17.56 0.32 -23.66
C ARG A 40 19.05 0.32 -23.27
N ASP A 41 19.77 1.37 -23.61
CA ASP A 41 21.20 1.48 -23.35
C ASP A 41 21.47 1.66 -21.83
N ILE A 42 20.64 2.42 -21.12
CA ILE A 42 20.69 2.53 -19.65
C ILE A 42 20.47 1.16 -19.00
N ALA A 43 19.45 0.43 -19.44
CA ALA A 43 19.14 -0.90 -18.90
C ALA A 43 20.30 -1.89 -19.10
N ASN A 44 20.89 -1.92 -20.31
CA ASN A 44 22.05 -2.77 -20.61
C ASN A 44 23.29 -2.40 -19.77
N ASN A 45 23.55 -1.10 -19.58
CA ASN A 45 24.67 -0.62 -18.77
C ASN A 45 24.49 -0.95 -17.29
N ALA A 46 23.28 -0.77 -16.75
CA ALA A 46 22.96 -1.14 -15.38
C ALA A 46 23.14 -2.65 -15.16
N GLN A 47 22.63 -3.50 -16.06
CA GLN A 47 22.84 -4.95 -16.00
C GLN A 47 24.35 -5.30 -16.02
N THR A 48 25.12 -4.60 -16.84
CA THR A 48 26.57 -4.79 -16.93
C THR A 48 27.29 -4.42 -15.63
N GLN A 49 26.90 -3.34 -14.97
CA GLN A 49 27.44 -2.91 -13.67
C GLN A 49 27.05 -3.86 -12.54
N LEU A 50 25.76 -4.26 -12.48
CA LEU A 50 25.27 -5.23 -11.50
C LEU A 50 26.02 -6.57 -11.61
N ARG A 51 26.29 -7.04 -12.83
CA ARG A 51 27.08 -8.25 -13.07
C ARG A 51 28.54 -8.13 -12.60
N GLN A 52 29.14 -6.95 -12.72
CA GLN A 52 30.52 -6.71 -12.32
C GLN A 52 30.68 -6.64 -10.80
N GLU A 53 29.73 -6.01 -10.11
CA GLU A 53 29.81 -5.75 -8.66
C GLU A 53 29.24 -6.88 -7.80
N LEU A 54 28.21 -7.58 -8.28
CA LEU A 54 27.46 -8.57 -7.49
C LEU A 54 27.69 -10.01 -7.96
N GLY A 55 28.50 -10.20 -9.01
CA GLY A 55 28.83 -11.51 -9.57
C GLY A 55 27.77 -12.05 -10.54
N PRO A 56 28.06 -13.20 -11.18
CA PRO A 56 27.23 -13.77 -12.24
C PRO A 56 25.84 -14.23 -11.78
N GLU A 57 25.57 -14.34 -10.46
CA GLU A 57 24.28 -14.73 -9.88
C GLU A 57 23.13 -13.75 -10.22
N TYR A 58 23.44 -12.48 -10.57
CA TYR A 58 22.45 -11.47 -10.96
C TYR A 58 22.43 -11.22 -12.48
N ALA A 59 23.21 -11.98 -13.25
CA ALA A 59 23.35 -11.83 -14.70
C ALA A 59 22.16 -12.40 -15.50
N ASP A 60 21.42 -13.34 -14.92
CA ASP A 60 20.32 -14.07 -15.57
C ASP A 60 18.98 -13.34 -15.55
N LEU A 61 18.94 -12.09 -15.08
CA LEU A 61 17.83 -11.18 -15.35
C LEU A 61 17.94 -10.72 -16.81
N ASP A 62 17.50 -11.58 -17.72
CA ASP A 62 17.54 -11.33 -19.16
C ASP A 62 16.52 -10.24 -19.51
N ILE A 63 16.99 -8.99 -19.56
CA ILE A 63 16.15 -7.81 -19.80
C ILE A 63 15.46 -7.87 -21.18
N LYS A 64 15.95 -8.74 -22.06
CA LYS A 64 15.46 -8.89 -23.43
C LYS A 64 14.13 -9.65 -23.52
N ASP A 65 13.68 -10.28 -22.43
CA ASP A 65 12.39 -11.00 -22.37
C ASP A 65 11.41 -10.41 -21.32
N LEU A 66 11.67 -9.16 -20.89
CA LEU A 66 10.77 -8.34 -20.08
C LEU A 66 9.50 -7.95 -20.86
N ASN A 67 8.59 -8.90 -21.05
CA ASN A 67 7.20 -8.55 -20.83
C ASN A 67 7.12 -8.02 -19.38
N PRO A 68 6.79 -6.74 -19.14
CA PRO A 68 6.77 -6.18 -17.78
C PRO A 68 5.85 -7.01 -16.89
N LYS A 69 4.80 -7.60 -17.46
CA LYS A 69 3.88 -8.51 -16.80
C LYS A 69 4.53 -9.82 -16.35
N ALA A 70 5.47 -10.37 -17.10
CA ALA A 70 6.14 -11.64 -16.78
C ALA A 70 7.27 -11.45 -15.75
N PHE A 71 7.98 -10.33 -15.80
CA PHE A 71 8.98 -9.97 -14.79
C PHE A 71 8.33 -9.62 -13.46
N ILE A 72 7.27 -8.81 -13.49
CA ILE A 72 6.45 -8.54 -12.31
C ILE A 72 5.84 -9.85 -11.81
N SER A 73 5.33 -10.75 -12.65
CA SER A 73 4.76 -12.01 -12.13
C SER A 73 5.82 -12.93 -11.51
N LYS A 74 7.04 -13.01 -12.06
CA LYS A 74 8.11 -13.86 -11.49
C LYS A 74 8.66 -13.31 -10.18
N HIS A 75 8.90 -12.00 -10.10
CA HIS A 75 9.38 -11.36 -8.88
C HIS A 75 8.26 -11.18 -7.83
N MET A 76 7.04 -10.83 -8.26
CA MET A 76 5.88 -10.81 -7.37
C MET A 76 5.44 -12.21 -6.96
N SER A 77 5.63 -13.30 -7.72
CA SER A 77 5.25 -14.63 -7.20
C SER A 77 6.15 -15.07 -6.04
N ALA A 78 7.42 -14.67 -6.07
CA ALA A 78 8.34 -14.91 -4.97
C ALA A 78 8.03 -14.00 -3.77
N GLU A 79 7.76 -12.71 -4.00
CA GLU A 79 7.38 -11.78 -2.94
C GLU A 79 5.96 -12.02 -2.40
N VAL A 80 5.00 -12.41 -3.24
CA VAL A 80 3.62 -12.73 -2.85
C VAL A 80 3.58 -14.00 -2.02
N ALA A 81 4.47 -14.97 -2.23
CA ALA A 81 4.60 -16.12 -1.33
C ALA A 81 5.00 -15.67 0.09
N LEU A 82 6.00 -14.79 0.20
CA LEU A 82 6.41 -14.19 1.48
C LEU A 82 5.32 -13.29 2.09
N ILE A 83 4.60 -12.53 1.27
CA ILE A 83 3.51 -11.65 1.71
C ILE A 83 2.27 -12.46 2.13
N GLU A 84 1.92 -13.57 1.47
CA GLU A 84 0.79 -14.43 1.85
C GLU A 84 1.07 -15.20 3.14
N GLU A 85 2.31 -15.66 3.37
CA GLU A 85 2.73 -16.23 4.65
C GLU A 85 2.62 -15.20 5.78
N THR A 86 3.20 -14.02 5.58
CA THR A 86 3.11 -12.89 6.52
C THR A 86 1.66 -12.47 6.79
N LYS A 87 0.81 -12.41 5.75
CA LYS A 87 -0.62 -12.09 5.86
C LYS A 87 -1.41 -13.17 6.61
N ARG A 88 -1.03 -14.44 6.49
CA ARG A 88 -1.60 -15.55 7.28
C ARG A 88 -1.27 -15.41 8.76
N GLU A 89 -0.02 -15.10 9.08
CA GLU A 89 0.41 -14.86 10.46
C GLU A 89 -0.27 -13.63 11.07
N LEU A 90 -0.35 -12.51 10.32
CA LEU A 90 -1.07 -11.30 10.77
C LEU A 90 -2.56 -11.55 10.97
N ARG A 91 -3.20 -12.37 10.13
CA ARG A 91 -4.61 -12.76 10.33
C ARG A 91 -4.80 -13.58 11.59
N GLY A 92 -3.95 -14.59 11.82
CA GLY A 92 -3.97 -15.38 13.05
C GLY A 92 -3.78 -14.52 14.30
N ALA A 93 -2.80 -13.61 14.29
CA ALA A 93 -2.57 -12.67 15.39
C ALA A 93 -3.73 -11.69 15.59
N ARG A 94 -4.37 -11.24 14.50
CA ARG A 94 -5.54 -10.37 14.59
C ARG A 94 -6.75 -11.09 15.19
N ASP A 95 -6.96 -12.34 14.83
CA ASP A 95 -8.08 -13.15 15.31
C ASP A 95 -7.92 -13.45 16.81
N THR A 96 -6.70 -13.79 17.28
CA THR A 96 -6.43 -13.98 18.71
C THR A 96 -6.58 -12.69 19.52
N VAL A 97 -6.14 -11.55 18.98
CA VAL A 97 -6.36 -10.24 19.61
C VAL A 97 -7.84 -9.89 19.66
N LYS A 98 -8.60 -10.20 18.60
CA LYS A 98 -10.04 -9.95 18.55
C LYS A 98 -10.81 -10.85 19.53
N GLU A 99 -10.39 -12.09 19.70
CA GLU A 99 -10.95 -13.04 20.67
C GLU A 99 -10.61 -12.65 22.12
N ALA A 100 -9.38 -12.22 22.37
CA ALA A 100 -8.97 -11.64 23.65
C ALA A 100 -9.75 -10.36 23.97
N GLN A 101 -9.97 -9.48 22.98
CA GLN A 101 -10.79 -8.28 23.17
C GLN A 101 -12.27 -8.61 23.39
N ALA A 102 -12.82 -9.62 22.71
CA ALA A 102 -14.19 -10.06 22.92
C ALA A 102 -14.37 -10.61 24.34
N SER A 103 -13.48 -11.49 24.79
CA SER A 103 -13.52 -12.04 26.15
C SER A 103 -13.28 -10.98 27.24
N ILE A 104 -12.42 -9.99 27.01
CA ILE A 104 -12.27 -8.84 27.93
C ILE A 104 -13.53 -7.97 27.93
N LYS A 105 -14.18 -7.77 26.78
CA LYS A 105 -15.41 -6.98 26.68
C LYS A 105 -16.60 -7.70 27.32
N ASP A 106 -16.64 -9.02 27.21
CA ASP A 106 -17.64 -9.86 27.85
C ASP A 106 -17.40 -9.92 29.37
N ALA A 107 -16.17 -10.12 29.81
CA ALA A 107 -15.80 -10.03 31.23
C ALA A 107 -16.06 -8.62 31.80
N ALA A 108 -15.81 -7.57 31.02
CA ALA A 108 -16.08 -6.19 31.42
C ALA A 108 -17.58 -5.87 31.45
N THR A 109 -18.40 -6.44 30.56
CA THR A 109 -19.87 -6.28 30.61
C THR A 109 -20.50 -7.09 31.74
N LEU A 110 -19.94 -8.26 32.07
CA LEU A 110 -20.31 -9.05 33.24
C LEU A 110 -19.93 -8.34 34.55
N ALA A 111 -18.68 -7.87 34.67
CA ALA A 111 -18.23 -7.08 35.81
C ALA A 111 -19.01 -5.76 35.95
N ARG A 112 -19.33 -5.09 34.82
CA ARG A 112 -20.17 -3.89 34.82
C ARG A 112 -21.61 -4.17 35.21
N SER A 113 -22.12 -5.37 34.96
CA SER A 113 -23.45 -5.80 35.40
C SER A 113 -23.47 -6.07 36.91
N GLU A 114 -22.39 -6.62 37.48
CA GLU A 114 -22.24 -6.76 38.93
C GLU A 114 -22.10 -5.41 39.63
N THR A 115 -21.31 -4.46 39.10
CA THR A 115 -21.18 -3.12 39.70
C THR A 115 -22.46 -2.30 39.63
N LYS A 116 -23.29 -2.48 38.59
CA LYS A 116 -24.58 -1.79 38.45
C LYS A 116 -25.65 -2.33 39.43
N GLY A 117 -25.53 -3.60 39.84
CA GLY A 117 -26.30 -4.18 40.94
C GLY A 117 -25.92 -3.61 42.30
N ILE A 118 -24.64 -3.28 42.50
CA ILE A 118 -24.13 -2.69 43.75
C ILE A 118 -24.48 -1.19 43.86
N GLU A 119 -24.45 -0.43 42.76
CA GLU A 119 -24.86 0.99 42.75
C GLU A 119 -26.32 1.23 43.14
N SER A 120 -27.24 0.32 42.77
CA SER A 120 -28.66 0.46 43.12
C SER A 120 -28.93 0.18 44.61
N ALA A 121 -28.03 -0.53 45.30
CA ALA A 121 -28.12 -0.76 46.74
C ALA A 121 -27.49 0.38 47.58
N VAL A 122 -26.54 1.14 47.00
CA VAL A 122 -25.80 2.22 47.70
C VAL A 122 -26.53 3.57 47.64
N LYS A 123 -27.49 3.78 46.73
CA LYS A 123 -28.21 5.07 46.60
C LYS A 123 -29.25 5.33 47.71
N GLY A 124 -29.52 4.38 48.60
CA GLY A 124 -30.54 4.50 49.65
C GLY A 124 -30.07 5.13 50.96
N LYS A 125 -28.77 5.39 51.16
CA LYS A 125 -28.28 5.68 52.52
C LYS A 125 -26.98 6.48 52.57
N VAL A 126 -26.98 7.74 52.14
CA VAL A 126 -26.16 8.80 52.79
C VAL A 126 -26.85 10.15 52.53
N SER A 127 -27.45 10.69 53.57
CA SER A 127 -27.87 12.08 53.66
C SER A 127 -26.82 12.88 54.43
N THR A 128 -26.34 13.98 53.82
CA THR A 128 -25.77 15.23 54.42
C THR A 128 -24.48 15.13 55.25
N PRO A 129 -23.68 16.21 55.45
CA PRO A 129 -23.90 17.63 55.10
C PRO A 129 -22.74 18.35 54.37
N ASP A 130 -23.09 19.53 53.85
CA ASP A 130 -22.27 20.60 53.24
C ASP A 130 -21.19 21.12 54.23
N VAL A 131 -19.92 21.10 53.83
CA VAL A 131 -18.83 21.83 54.52
C VAL A 131 -17.98 22.52 53.45
N PRO A 132 -17.90 23.87 53.43
CA PRO A 132 -17.06 24.59 52.48
C PRO A 132 -15.57 24.39 52.81
N ILE A 133 -14.79 23.93 51.85
CA ILE A 133 -13.33 23.85 51.97
C ILE A 133 -12.76 25.19 51.49
N GLU A 134 -12.38 26.08 52.43
CA GLU A 134 -11.54 27.24 52.13
C GLU A 134 -10.12 26.77 51.78
N LEU A 135 -9.64 27.15 50.60
CA LEU A 135 -8.28 26.88 50.14
C LEU A 135 -7.36 28.04 50.59
N PRO A 136 -6.27 27.80 51.34
CA PRO A 136 -5.46 28.87 51.94
C PRO A 136 -4.38 29.46 51.01
N PHE A 137 -4.60 29.51 49.69
CA PHE A 137 -3.62 30.06 48.76
C PHE A 137 -4.29 31.00 47.76
N ASP A 138 -4.00 32.30 47.94
CA ASP A 138 -4.42 33.39 47.06
C ASP A 138 -3.55 33.40 45.79
N LEU A 139 -4.20 33.40 44.62
CA LEU A 139 -3.60 33.27 43.30
C LEU A 139 -3.38 34.62 42.58
N GLU A 140 -3.49 35.78 43.26
CA GLU A 140 -3.39 37.11 42.62
C GLU A 140 -2.26 38.05 43.08
N ALA A 141 -1.18 37.58 43.72
CA ALA A 141 -0.01 38.45 44.00
C ALA A 141 1.16 38.20 43.03
N THR A 142 1.43 39.19 42.17
CA THR A 142 2.61 39.34 41.29
C THR A 142 3.89 39.65 42.07
#